data_AF-A0A4V3R6K0-F1
#
_entry.id   AF-A0A4V3R6K0-F1
#
_cell.length_a   1.000
_cell.length_b   1.000
_cell.length_c   1.000
_cell.angle_alpha   90.00
_cell.angle_beta   90.00
_cell.angle_gamma   90.00
#
_symmetry.space_group_name_H-M   'P 1'
#
loop_
_entity.id
_entity.type
_entity.pdbx_description
1 polymer ?
#
loop_
_entity_poly.entity_id
_entity_poly.type
_entity_poly.pdbx_seq_one_letter_code
_entity_poly.pdbx_strand_id
1 'polypeptide(L)'
;MKNTVLFAVLLFVACCYISCKKHEPSENGILCRYILIDERLGDRYRHFLIEVTDSGLMKVSMGLLRDEFYSEILYEDSVMNGTLSKYDVFSEVGDCKQRQLTETELEQVKVCVAKTANLEPCNVFIEMGFKDAFEIVAIIGEKKYAYVDVPYEELTTLLNILLDLSPIDIRKKYSLPLEFTTVEEALKRGDFFHESYLNNVRRKSWWERTKGWFE
;
A
#
# COMPACT_ATOMS: atom_id res chain seq x y z
N MET A 1 35.14 32.72 31.27
CA MET A 1 34.03 33.25 30.46
C MET A 1 33.95 32.67 29.05
N LYS A 2 35.05 32.65 28.25
CA LYS A 2 35.01 32.10 26.88
C LYS A 2 34.57 30.61 26.79
N ASN A 3 35.02 29.77 27.72
CA ASN A 3 34.67 28.34 27.71
C ASN A 3 33.19 28.07 28.05
N THR A 4 32.60 28.91 28.90
CA THR A 4 31.18 28.78 29.30
C THR A 4 30.25 29.15 28.15
N VAL A 5 30.62 30.17 27.36
CA VAL A 5 29.88 30.58 26.16
C VAL A 5 29.96 29.50 25.08
N LEU A 6 31.13 28.89 24.88
CA LEU A 6 31.31 27.80 23.91
C LEU A 6 30.44 26.58 24.27
N PHE A 7 30.37 26.24 25.56
CA PHE A 7 29.56 25.12 26.03
C PHE A 7 28.07 25.38 25.86
N ALA A 8 27.59 26.59 26.17
CA ALA A 8 26.20 26.98 25.97
C ALA A 8 25.79 26.96 24.49
N VAL A 9 26.67 27.39 23.58
CA VAL A 9 26.43 27.34 22.12
C VAL A 9 26.38 25.89 21.64
N LEU A 10 27.28 25.03 22.09
CA LEU A 10 27.26 23.60 21.72
C LEU A 10 26.01 22.89 22.24
N LEU A 11 25.57 23.22 23.46
CA LEU A 11 24.32 22.67 24.03
C LEU A 11 23.10 23.15 23.24
N PHE A 12 23.08 24.42 22.82
CA PHE A 12 22.01 24.97 21.99
C PHE A 12 21.99 24.33 20.60
N VAL A 13 23.14 24.16 19.95
CA VAL A 13 23.25 23.46 18.67
C VAL A 13 22.85 22.00 18.80
N ALA A 14 23.24 21.31 19.89
CA ALA A 14 22.82 19.95 20.16
C ALA A 14 21.30 19.85 20.42
N CYS A 15 20.72 20.79 21.17
CA CYS A 15 19.28 20.86 21.41
C CYS A 15 18.51 21.18 20.11
N CYS A 16 19.01 22.10 19.28
CA CYS A 16 18.44 22.38 17.97
C CYS A 16 18.57 21.18 17.04
N TYR A 17 19.71 20.50 17.00
CA TYR A 17 19.91 19.28 16.21
C TYR A 17 19.00 18.14 16.67
N ILE A 18 18.84 17.94 17.99
CA ILE A 18 17.93 16.94 18.56
C ILE A 18 16.46 17.31 18.29
N SER A 19 16.08 18.59 18.38
CA SER A 19 14.72 19.06 18.05
C SER A 19 14.43 19.01 16.55
N CYS A 20 15.42 19.28 15.70
CA CYS A 20 15.32 19.12 14.25
C CYS A 20 15.25 17.63 13.86
N LYS A 21 16.02 16.75 14.51
CA LYS A 21 15.89 15.28 14.35
C LYS A 21 14.57 14.72 14.89
N LYS A 22 13.95 15.37 15.89
CA LYS A 22 12.59 15.05 16.35
C LYS A 22 11.50 15.53 15.37
N HIS A 23 11.86 16.28 14.34
CA HIS A 23 10.94 16.79 13.31
C HIS A 23 11.24 16.30 11.89
N GLU A 24 12.31 15.54 11.69
CA GLU A 24 12.31 14.55 10.63
C GLU A 24 11.53 13.34 11.16
N PRO A 25 10.29 13.08 10.71
CA PRO A 25 9.66 11.81 11.01
C PRO A 25 10.62 10.72 10.53
N SER A 26 11.10 9.88 11.44
CA SER A 26 11.66 8.60 11.03
C SER A 26 10.55 7.88 10.27
N GLU A 27 10.64 7.79 8.96
CA GLU A 27 9.65 7.19 8.07
C GLU A 27 9.61 5.65 8.18
N ASN A 28 9.70 5.08 9.39
CA ASN A 28 9.59 3.65 9.70
C ASN A 28 8.35 3.31 10.55
N GLY A 29 7.40 4.23 10.65
CA GLY A 29 6.19 4.07 11.46
C GLY A 29 5.00 3.48 10.70
N ILE A 30 5.12 3.11 9.42
CA ILE A 30 4.01 2.54 8.63
C ILE A 30 4.22 1.04 8.50
N LEU A 31 3.24 0.28 8.98
CA LEU A 31 3.26 -1.17 8.96
C LEU A 31 2.85 -1.71 7.58
N CYS A 32 1.76 -1.16 7.01
CA CYS A 32 1.28 -1.53 5.69
C CYS A 32 0.36 -0.45 5.11
N ARG A 33 0.22 -0.50 3.78
CA ARG A 33 -0.76 0.29 3.03
C ARG A 33 -1.47 -0.57 1.99
N TYR A 34 -2.75 -0.30 1.82
CA TYR A 34 -3.57 -0.93 0.79
C TYR A 34 -4.32 0.16 0.03
N ILE A 35 -4.15 0.16 -1.29
CA ILE A 35 -4.86 1.03 -2.21
C ILE A 35 -5.88 0.18 -2.94
N LEU A 36 -7.15 0.55 -2.83
CA LEU A 36 -8.26 -0.13 -3.47
C LEU A 36 -8.77 0.76 -4.61
N ILE A 37 -8.62 0.26 -5.84
CA ILE A 37 -8.90 0.97 -7.09
C ILE A 37 -10.13 0.31 -7.72
N ASP A 38 -11.18 1.09 -7.97
CA ASP A 38 -12.37 0.60 -8.67
C ASP A 38 -12.40 1.14 -10.10
N GLU A 39 -12.04 0.31 -11.08
CA GLU A 39 -12.01 0.72 -12.49
C GLU A 39 -13.40 0.86 -13.11
N ARG A 40 -14.44 0.20 -12.54
CA ARG A 40 -15.80 0.12 -13.12
C ARG A 40 -16.48 1.43 -13.34
N LEU A 41 -15.98 2.44 -12.66
CA LEU A 41 -16.76 3.60 -12.44
C LEU A 41 -16.28 4.77 -13.39
N GLY A 42 -15.05 4.82 -13.95
CA GLY A 42 -14.57 5.87 -14.91
C GLY A 42 -13.77 7.10 -14.35
N ASP A 43 -13.92 8.33 -14.86
CA ASP A 43 -13.13 9.53 -14.41
C ASP A 43 -13.70 10.28 -13.17
N ARG A 44 -14.47 9.61 -12.32
CA ARG A 44 -15.17 10.24 -11.17
C ARG A 44 -14.79 9.64 -9.80
N TYR A 45 -13.69 8.87 -9.70
CA TYR A 45 -13.50 7.98 -8.55
C TYR A 45 -12.79 8.51 -7.33
N ARG A 46 -13.32 7.99 -6.23
CA ARG A 46 -12.84 8.12 -4.89
C ARG A 46 -12.29 6.74 -4.50
N HIS A 47 -11.04 6.51 -4.84
CA HIS A 47 -10.28 5.31 -4.49
C HIS A 47 -9.96 5.33 -2.99
N PHE A 48 -9.70 4.17 -2.40
CA PHE A 48 -9.39 4.09 -0.97
C PHE A 48 -7.91 3.84 -0.73
N LEU A 49 -7.38 4.50 0.28
CA LEU A 49 -6.09 4.21 0.86
C LEU A 49 -6.32 3.85 2.33
N ILE A 50 -5.98 2.62 2.69
CA ILE A 50 -5.88 2.16 4.07
C ILE A 50 -4.41 2.22 4.47
N GLU A 51 -4.10 2.95 5.54
CA GLU A 51 -2.76 3.03 6.13
C GLU A 51 -2.83 2.56 7.59
N VAL A 52 -1.92 1.67 7.98
CA VAL A 52 -1.75 1.29 9.39
C VAL A 52 -0.32 1.59 9.82
N THR A 53 -0.18 2.27 10.95
CA THR A 53 1.11 2.57 11.55
C THR A 53 1.54 1.51 12.55
N ASP A 54 2.84 1.45 12.86
CA ASP A 54 3.44 0.60 13.89
C ASP A 54 2.91 0.89 15.30
N SER A 55 2.47 2.13 15.52
CA SER A 55 1.78 2.63 16.71
C SER A 55 0.29 2.25 16.78
N GLY A 56 -0.26 1.65 15.72
CA GLY A 56 -1.66 1.24 15.63
C GLY A 56 -2.65 2.34 15.24
N LEU A 57 -2.19 3.52 14.82
CA LEU A 57 -3.07 4.44 14.12
C LEU A 57 -3.43 3.83 12.76
N MET A 58 -4.73 3.58 12.56
CA MET A 58 -5.30 3.20 11.27
C MET A 58 -6.00 4.42 10.67
N LYS A 59 -5.64 4.76 9.43
CA LYS A 59 -6.22 5.86 8.67
C LYS A 59 -6.77 5.32 7.38
N VAL A 60 -8.00 5.70 7.04
CA VAL A 60 -8.62 5.38 5.77
C VAL A 60 -9.00 6.67 5.08
N SER A 61 -8.37 6.90 3.94
CA SER A 61 -8.56 8.07 3.10
C SER A 61 -9.23 7.66 1.79
N MET A 62 -9.95 8.59 1.22
CA MET A 62 -10.69 8.39 0.00
C MET A 62 -10.46 9.58 -0.93
N GLY A 63 -10.03 9.36 -2.17
CA GLY A 63 -9.62 10.44 -3.06
C GLY A 63 -9.47 10.06 -4.53
N LEU A 64 -9.29 11.06 -5.38
CA LEU A 64 -8.96 10.89 -6.79
C LEU A 64 -7.48 10.52 -6.89
N LEU A 65 -7.14 9.43 -7.59
CA LEU A 65 -5.75 9.08 -7.83
C LEU A 65 -5.04 10.17 -8.65
N ARG A 66 -3.74 10.31 -8.44
CA ARG A 66 -2.89 11.09 -9.34
C ARG A 66 -2.64 10.32 -10.64
N ASP A 67 -2.53 11.02 -11.76
CA ASP A 67 -2.20 10.39 -13.04
C ASP A 67 -0.84 9.68 -12.99
N GLU A 68 0.11 10.24 -12.22
CA GLU A 68 1.44 9.69 -12.01
C GLU A 68 1.45 8.42 -11.15
N PHE A 69 0.35 8.11 -10.45
CA PHE A 69 0.24 6.90 -9.63
C PHE A 69 0.51 5.64 -10.45
N TYR A 70 -0.07 5.55 -11.65
CA TYR A 70 0.05 4.36 -12.49
C TYR A 70 1.50 4.14 -12.95
N SER A 71 2.21 5.20 -13.37
CA SER A 71 3.60 5.09 -13.80
C SER A 71 4.58 4.80 -12.65
N GLU A 72 4.36 5.40 -11.48
CA GLU A 72 5.24 5.24 -10.31
C GLU A 72 5.01 3.91 -9.57
N ILE A 73 3.76 3.49 -9.44
CA ILE A 73 3.36 2.36 -8.60
C ILE A 73 3.05 1.12 -9.43
N LEU A 74 2.37 1.23 -10.58
CA LEU A 74 1.95 0.06 -11.36
C LEU A 74 2.92 -0.33 -12.48
N TYR A 75 3.72 0.58 -13.04
CA TYR A 75 4.59 0.24 -14.17
C TYR A 75 6.08 0.04 -13.83
N GLU A 76 6.54 0.45 -12.64
CA GLU A 76 7.92 0.22 -12.13
C GLU A 76 9.03 0.41 -13.18
N ASP A 77 9.19 1.66 -13.63
CA ASP A 77 10.40 2.13 -14.32
C ASP A 77 11.41 2.80 -13.38
N SER A 78 11.16 2.82 -12.07
CA SER A 78 12.14 3.31 -11.11
C SER A 78 12.25 2.39 -9.91
N VAL A 79 13.49 2.11 -9.50
CA VAL A 79 13.80 2.01 -8.07
C VAL A 79 13.08 3.21 -7.46
N MET A 80 12.03 3.02 -6.66
CA MET A 80 11.32 4.14 -6.04
C MET A 80 12.34 4.94 -5.21
N ASN A 81 12.94 5.94 -5.83
CA ASN A 81 13.95 6.79 -5.23
C ASN A 81 13.16 7.87 -4.49
N GLY A 82 12.71 7.50 -3.30
CA GLY A 82 11.83 8.30 -2.49
C GLY A 82 11.16 7.41 -1.46
N THR A 83 11.00 7.93 -0.25
CA THR A 83 10.28 7.23 0.79
C THR A 83 8.80 7.19 0.42
N LEU A 84 8.21 5.99 0.46
CA LEU A 84 6.80 5.73 0.14
C LEU A 84 5.84 6.67 0.89
N SER A 85 6.22 7.15 2.07
CA SER A 85 5.51 8.13 2.89
C SER A 85 5.43 9.55 2.32
N LYS A 86 6.22 9.88 1.30
CA LYS A 86 6.14 11.12 0.53
C LYS A 86 5.24 11.04 -0.70
N TYR A 87 4.79 9.84 -1.07
CA TYR A 87 3.90 9.66 -2.21
C TYR A 87 2.49 10.10 -1.83
N ASP A 88 2.11 11.26 -2.35
CA ASP A 88 0.75 11.74 -2.28
C ASP A 88 -0.08 10.95 -3.31
N VAL A 89 -0.69 9.86 -2.86
CA VAL A 89 -1.46 8.93 -3.71
C VAL A 89 -2.64 9.64 -4.38
N PHE A 90 -3.16 10.70 -3.76
CA PHE A 90 -4.35 11.40 -4.24
C PHE A 90 -4.01 12.80 -4.77
N SER A 91 -4.68 13.18 -5.86
CA SER A 91 -4.73 14.56 -6.35
C SER A 91 -5.73 15.39 -5.52
N GLU A 92 -6.81 14.75 -5.07
CA GLU A 92 -7.84 15.34 -4.21
C GLU A 92 -8.29 14.32 -3.15
N VAL A 93 -8.25 14.71 -1.86
CA VAL A 93 -8.76 13.89 -0.75
C VAL A 93 -10.18 14.33 -0.40
N GLY A 94 -11.14 13.45 -0.61
CA GLY A 94 -12.57 13.73 -0.40
C GLY A 94 -13.12 13.32 0.97
N ASP A 95 -12.55 12.31 1.63
CA ASP A 95 -12.91 11.89 3.00
C ASP A 95 -11.70 11.24 3.67
N CYS A 96 -11.56 11.42 4.98
CA CYS A 96 -10.48 10.83 5.76
C CYS A 96 -11.00 10.54 7.18
N LYS A 97 -10.92 9.27 7.58
CA LYS A 97 -11.26 8.81 8.92
C LYS A 97 -10.09 8.08 9.53
N GLN A 98 -9.92 8.22 10.84
CA GLN A 98 -8.85 7.59 11.57
C GLN A 98 -9.38 6.97 12.85
N ARG A 99 -8.73 5.89 13.28
CA ARG A 99 -9.03 5.18 14.52
C ARG A 99 -7.73 4.62 15.09
N GLN A 100 -7.60 4.70 16.41
CA GLN A 100 -6.55 4.01 17.13
C GLN A 100 -6.97 2.55 17.32
N LEU A 101 -6.16 1.61 16.84
CA LEU A 101 -6.34 0.20 17.10
C LEU A 101 -6.01 -0.11 18.57
N THR A 102 -6.71 -1.08 19.14
CA THR A 102 -6.32 -1.67 20.43
C THR A 102 -5.02 -2.45 20.28
N GLU A 103 -4.37 -2.75 21.40
CA GLU A 103 -3.13 -3.55 21.38
C GLU A 103 -3.35 -4.93 20.72
N THR A 104 -4.47 -5.59 21.03
CA THR A 104 -4.83 -6.89 20.44
C THR A 104 -5.04 -6.80 18.93
N GLU A 105 -5.73 -5.77 18.44
CA GLU A 105 -5.97 -5.56 17.01
C GLU A 105 -4.66 -5.25 16.28
N LEU A 106 -3.81 -4.39 16.86
CA LEU A 106 -2.50 -4.07 16.31
C LEU A 106 -1.61 -5.32 16.21
N GLU A 107 -1.60 -6.15 17.26
CA GLU A 107 -0.83 -7.40 17.26
C GLU A 107 -1.32 -8.36 16.17
N GLN A 108 -2.64 -8.47 15.99
CA GLN A 108 -3.22 -9.25 14.91
C GLN A 108 -2.73 -8.78 13.53
N VAL A 109 -2.70 -7.47 13.28
CA VAL A 109 -2.18 -6.92 12.02
C VAL A 109 -0.68 -7.21 11.87
N LYS A 110 0.12 -7.03 12.93
CA LYS A 110 1.57 -7.32 12.93
C LYS A 110 1.88 -8.77 12.59
N VAL A 111 1.15 -9.71 13.18
CA VAL A 111 1.27 -11.15 12.87
C VAL A 111 0.98 -11.43 11.40
N CYS A 112 -0.08 -10.84 10.85
CA CYS A 112 -0.40 -11.00 9.43
C CYS A 112 0.65 -10.38 8.51
N VAL A 113 1.16 -9.19 8.84
CA VAL A 113 2.26 -8.56 8.09
C VAL A 113 3.52 -9.44 8.10
N ALA A 114 3.89 -10.01 9.25
CA ALA A 114 5.06 -10.89 9.35
C ALA A 114 4.95 -12.13 8.43
N LYS A 115 3.74 -12.67 8.22
CA LYS A 115 3.51 -13.81 7.30
C LYS A 115 3.80 -13.46 5.84
N THR A 116 3.74 -12.18 5.46
CA THR A 116 4.04 -11.72 4.09
C THR A 116 5.55 -11.58 3.81
N ALA A 117 6.40 -11.72 4.83
CA ALA A 117 7.83 -11.39 4.73
C ALA A 117 8.59 -12.19 3.68
N ASN A 118 8.17 -13.42 3.39
CA ASN A 118 8.82 -14.31 2.41
C ASN A 118 8.12 -14.36 1.05
N LEU A 119 7.06 -13.57 0.84
CA LEU A 119 6.36 -13.53 -0.43
C LEU A 119 7.18 -12.76 -1.47
N GLU A 120 7.17 -13.25 -2.69
CA GLU A 120 7.79 -12.54 -3.82
C GLU A 120 6.86 -11.40 -4.27
N PRO A 121 7.40 -10.19 -4.51
CA PRO A 121 6.64 -9.12 -5.15
C PRO A 121 6.00 -9.60 -6.46
N CYS A 122 4.79 -9.14 -6.71
CA CYS A 122 4.08 -9.48 -7.93
C CYS A 122 3.47 -8.23 -8.53
N ASN A 123 3.55 -8.16 -9.86
CA ASN A 123 2.86 -7.14 -10.62
C ASN A 123 2.18 -7.82 -11.79
N VAL A 124 0.86 -7.93 -11.72
CA VAL A 124 0.09 -8.37 -12.86
C VAL A 124 -0.03 -7.16 -13.77
N PHE A 125 0.60 -7.22 -14.94
CA PHE A 125 0.48 -6.16 -15.93
C PHE A 125 -1.01 -6.01 -16.27
N ILE A 126 -1.60 -4.90 -15.84
CA ILE A 126 -3.00 -4.57 -16.05
C ILE A 126 -3.14 -4.08 -17.49
N GLU A 127 -2.99 -5.01 -18.43
CA GLU A 127 -3.17 -4.75 -19.85
C GLU A 127 -4.68 -4.73 -20.12
N MET A 128 -5.26 -3.52 -20.11
CA MET A 128 -6.54 -3.14 -20.73
C MET A 128 -7.57 -4.28 -20.84
N GLY A 129 -8.16 -4.70 -19.73
CA GLY A 129 -9.14 -5.79 -19.76
C GLY A 129 -9.99 -5.95 -18.51
N PHE A 130 -9.54 -5.40 -17.38
CA PHE A 130 -10.20 -5.56 -16.08
C PHE A 130 -11.11 -4.39 -15.72
N LYS A 131 -11.80 -3.83 -16.73
CA LYS A 131 -12.79 -2.73 -16.57
C LYS A 131 -13.89 -3.05 -15.56
N ASP A 132 -14.04 -4.31 -15.17
CA ASP A 132 -15.05 -4.81 -14.23
C ASP A 132 -14.49 -5.27 -12.87
N ALA A 133 -13.21 -5.01 -12.56
CA ALA A 133 -12.57 -5.53 -11.36
C ALA A 133 -11.96 -4.47 -10.43
N PHE A 134 -11.75 -4.85 -9.18
CA PHE A 134 -10.96 -4.07 -8.23
C PHE A 134 -9.48 -4.38 -8.43
N GLU A 135 -8.67 -3.33 -8.52
CA GLU A 135 -7.23 -3.48 -8.43
C GLU A 135 -6.80 -3.13 -7.02
N ILE A 136 -5.87 -3.92 -6.50
CA ILE A 136 -5.31 -3.72 -5.19
C ILE A 136 -3.82 -3.54 -5.34
N VAL A 137 -3.33 -2.46 -4.74
CA VAL A 137 -1.91 -2.29 -4.46
C VAL A 137 -1.66 -2.42 -2.98
N ALA A 138 -0.95 -3.48 -2.58
CA ALA A 138 -0.47 -3.67 -1.23
C ALA A 138 1.00 -3.26 -1.14
N ILE A 139 1.33 -2.45 -0.13
CA ILE A 139 2.69 -1.97 0.15
C ILE A 139 3.01 -2.35 1.60
N ILE A 140 3.97 -3.24 1.78
CA ILE A 140 4.31 -3.82 3.10
C ILE A 140 5.83 -3.81 3.25
N GLY A 141 6.32 -2.97 4.17
CA GLY A 141 7.76 -2.67 4.23
C GLY A 141 8.24 -2.12 2.89
N GLU A 142 9.25 -2.77 2.31
CA GLU A 142 9.81 -2.42 0.99
C GLU A 142 9.14 -3.17 -0.17
N LYS A 143 8.21 -4.09 0.11
CA LYS A 143 7.58 -4.93 -0.90
C LYS A 143 6.29 -4.33 -1.42
N LYS A 144 6.07 -4.50 -2.72
CA LYS A 144 4.85 -4.09 -3.42
C LYS A 144 4.21 -5.27 -4.13
N TYR A 145 2.89 -5.32 -4.06
CA TYR A 145 2.06 -6.31 -4.72
C TYR A 145 0.93 -5.58 -5.43
N ALA A 146 0.87 -5.67 -6.76
CA ALA A 146 -0.21 -5.13 -7.57
C ALA A 146 -0.97 -6.28 -8.23
N TYR A 147 -2.27 -6.38 -7.94
CA TYR A 147 -3.08 -7.52 -8.32
C TYR A 147 -4.57 -7.18 -8.43
N VAL A 148 -5.26 -7.89 -9.32
CA VAL A 148 -6.72 -7.88 -9.42
C VAL A 148 -7.31 -9.01 -8.57
N ASP A 149 -6.78 -10.22 -8.75
CA ASP A 149 -7.03 -11.37 -7.89
C ASP A 149 -5.86 -11.60 -6.94
N VAL A 150 -6.14 -11.79 -5.65
CA VAL A 150 -5.09 -11.87 -4.63
C VAL A 150 -4.29 -13.18 -4.81
N PRO A 151 -2.98 -13.11 -5.10
CA PRO A 151 -2.19 -14.28 -5.46
C PRO A 151 -1.76 -15.13 -4.25
N TYR A 152 -1.84 -14.56 -3.05
CA TYR A 152 -1.36 -15.18 -1.81
C TYR A 152 -2.44 -15.10 -0.73
N GLU A 153 -2.73 -16.21 -0.05
CA GLU A 153 -3.72 -16.28 1.02
C GLU A 153 -3.39 -15.31 2.17
N GLU A 154 -2.10 -15.10 2.44
CA GLU A 154 -1.62 -14.19 3.48
C GLU A 154 -2.01 -12.74 3.19
N LEU A 155 -1.95 -12.31 1.91
CA LEU A 155 -2.37 -10.97 1.49
C LEU A 155 -3.89 -10.81 1.61
N THR A 156 -4.65 -11.84 1.25
CA THR A 156 -6.13 -11.85 1.40
C THR A 156 -6.53 -11.75 2.86
N THR A 157 -5.87 -12.54 3.71
CA THR A 157 -6.12 -12.56 5.15
C THR A 157 -5.84 -11.20 5.77
N LEU A 158 -4.69 -10.58 5.44
CA LEU A 158 -4.36 -9.25 5.94
C LEU A 158 -5.37 -8.21 5.47
N LEU A 159 -5.72 -8.18 4.18
CA LEU A 159 -6.69 -7.23 3.66
C LEU A 159 -8.06 -7.36 4.34
N ASN A 160 -8.55 -8.58 4.56
CA ASN A 160 -9.83 -8.80 5.23
C ASN A 160 -9.84 -8.27 6.66
N ILE A 161 -8.76 -8.52 7.42
CA ILE A 161 -8.60 -7.96 8.77
C ILE A 161 -8.60 -6.44 8.72
N LEU A 162 -7.90 -5.82 7.77
CA LEU A 162 -7.90 -4.38 7.61
C LEU A 162 -9.29 -3.83 7.28
N LEU A 163 -10.05 -4.49 6.40
CA LEU A 163 -11.41 -4.08 6.07
C LEU A 163 -12.34 -4.15 7.30
N ASP A 164 -12.21 -5.19 8.13
CA ASP A 164 -13.02 -5.36 9.34
C ASP A 164 -12.67 -4.33 10.43
N LEU A 165 -11.40 -3.96 10.55
CA LEU A 165 -10.92 -2.97 11.51
C LEU A 165 -11.14 -1.52 11.07
N SER A 166 -11.46 -1.32 9.79
CA SER A 166 -11.57 0.00 9.18
C SER A 166 -12.53 0.94 9.95
N PRO A 167 -12.16 2.22 10.16
CA PRO A 167 -13.05 3.24 10.72
C PRO A 167 -14.23 3.60 9.82
N ILE A 168 -14.25 3.07 8.59
CA ILE A 168 -15.37 3.17 7.66
C ILE A 168 -15.70 1.78 7.11
N ASP A 169 -16.99 1.50 6.98
CA ASP A 169 -17.44 0.27 6.32
C ASP A 169 -17.32 0.42 4.80
N ILE A 170 -16.14 0.09 4.26
CA ILE A 170 -15.82 0.21 2.84
C ILE A 170 -16.73 -0.70 2.00
N ARG A 171 -17.03 -1.91 2.50
CA ARG A 171 -17.88 -2.90 1.81
C ARG A 171 -19.29 -2.35 1.60
N LYS A 172 -19.88 -1.76 2.65
CA LYS A 172 -21.24 -1.20 2.60
C LYS A 172 -21.33 0.14 1.88
N LYS A 173 -20.32 1.02 2.03
CA LYS A 173 -20.36 2.40 1.50
C LYS A 173 -20.58 2.44 -0.02
N TYR A 174 -20.20 1.39 -0.74
CA TYR A 174 -20.36 1.32 -2.20
C TYR A 174 -21.04 0.04 -2.70
N SER A 175 -21.76 -0.69 -1.83
CA SER A 175 -22.40 -1.97 -2.18
C SER A 175 -21.43 -2.94 -2.86
N LEU A 176 -20.19 -2.98 -2.36
CA LEU A 176 -19.12 -3.73 -2.98
C LEU A 176 -19.18 -5.19 -2.49
N PRO A 177 -19.39 -6.17 -3.39
CA PRO A 177 -19.07 -7.54 -3.06
C PRO A 177 -17.54 -7.67 -3.06
N LEU A 178 -16.88 -7.18 -1.99
CA LEU A 178 -15.46 -7.44 -1.74
C LEU A 178 -15.34 -8.87 -1.17
N GLU A 179 -15.78 -9.87 -1.95
CA GLU A 179 -15.42 -11.27 -1.71
C GLU A 179 -14.16 -11.56 -2.51
N PHE A 180 -13.01 -11.30 -1.87
CA PHE A 180 -11.73 -11.69 -2.42
C PHE A 180 -11.56 -13.19 -2.27
N THR A 181 -11.95 -13.94 -3.30
CA THR A 181 -11.65 -15.38 -3.39
C THR A 181 -10.16 -15.54 -3.69
N THR A 182 -9.49 -16.46 -3.02
CA THR A 182 -8.10 -16.78 -3.40
C THR A 182 -8.07 -17.38 -4.80
N VAL A 183 -6.97 -17.18 -5.53
CA VAL A 183 -6.77 -17.82 -6.84
C VAL A 183 -6.95 -19.34 -6.75
N GLU A 184 -6.50 -19.97 -5.66
CA GLU A 184 -6.65 -21.41 -5.43
C GLU A 184 -8.13 -21.83 -5.28
N GLU A 185 -8.94 -21.06 -4.56
CA GLU A 185 -10.37 -21.32 -4.43
C GLU A 185 -11.14 -21.06 -5.73
N ALA A 186 -10.75 -20.05 -6.50
CA ALA A 186 -11.32 -19.78 -7.82
C ALA A 186 -11.02 -20.93 -8.81
N LEU A 187 -9.78 -21.42 -8.81
CA LEU A 187 -9.38 -22.60 -9.59
C LEU A 187 -10.13 -23.87 -9.16
N LYS A 188 -10.32 -24.09 -7.85
CA LYS A 188 -11.12 -25.22 -7.33
C LYS A 188 -12.59 -25.16 -7.77
N ARG A 189 -13.12 -23.97 -8.07
CA ARG A 189 -14.47 -23.76 -8.61
C ARG A 189 -14.55 -23.93 -10.13
N GLY A 190 -13.44 -24.23 -10.79
CA GLY A 190 -13.37 -24.43 -12.24
C GLY A 190 -13.31 -23.12 -13.03
N ASP A 191 -12.86 -22.02 -12.41
CA ASP A 191 -12.68 -20.75 -13.09
C ASP A 191 -11.36 -20.72 -13.88
N PHE A 192 -11.43 -21.08 -15.16
CA PHE A 192 -10.29 -21.08 -16.08
C PHE A 192 -9.70 -19.67 -16.32
N PHE A 193 -10.41 -18.61 -15.93
CA PHE A 193 -9.90 -17.24 -16.02
C PHE A 193 -8.72 -17.02 -15.07
N HIS A 194 -8.78 -17.59 -13.86
CA HIS A 194 -7.70 -17.52 -12.87
C HIS A 194 -6.46 -18.35 -13.24
N GLU A 195 -6.60 -19.34 -14.12
CA GLU A 195 -5.48 -20.11 -14.66
C GLU A 195 -4.66 -19.25 -15.65
N SER A 196 -5.33 -18.46 -16.50
CA SER A 196 -4.69 -17.44 -17.33
C SER A 196 -4.06 -16.34 -16.47
N TYR A 197 -4.73 -15.94 -15.38
CA TYR A 197 -4.22 -14.94 -14.44
C TYR A 197 -2.87 -15.34 -13.82
N LEU A 198 -2.74 -16.57 -13.30
CA LEU A 198 -1.47 -17.09 -12.76
C LEU A 198 -0.34 -17.08 -13.78
N ASN A 199 -0.64 -17.43 -15.03
CA ASN A 199 0.34 -17.42 -16.12
C ASN A 199 0.74 -15.99 -16.53
N ASN A 200 -0.06 -14.98 -16.17
CA ASN A 200 0.19 -13.56 -16.43
C ASN A 200 0.74 -12.80 -15.22
N VAL A 201 0.86 -13.43 -14.04
CA VAL A 201 1.58 -12.86 -12.89
C VAL A 201 3.05 -12.71 -13.27
N ARG A 202 3.46 -11.46 -13.55
CA ARG A 202 4.83 -11.19 -13.97
C ARG A 202 5.65 -10.87 -12.73
N ARG A 203 6.68 -11.69 -12.49
CA ARG A 203 7.63 -11.53 -11.38
C ARG A 203 8.66 -10.41 -11.62
N LYS A 204 8.71 -9.86 -12.84
CA LYS A 204 9.64 -8.81 -13.28
C LYS A 204 8.86 -7.55 -13.64
N SER A 205 9.42 -6.39 -13.32
CA SER A 205 8.82 -5.09 -13.68
C SER A 205 8.70 -4.92 -15.20
N TRP A 206 7.96 -3.90 -15.67
CA TRP A 206 7.92 -3.59 -17.10
C TRP A 206 9.32 -3.23 -17.62
N TRP A 207 10.04 -2.36 -16.92
CA TRP A 207 11.44 -2.04 -17.21
C TRP A 207 12.35 -3.26 -17.30
N GLU A 208 12.29 -4.17 -16.33
CA GLU A 208 13.14 -5.36 -16.32
C GLU A 208 12.89 -6.27 -17.53
N ARG A 209 11.69 -6.21 -18.10
CA ARG A 209 11.33 -6.95 -19.31
C ARG A 209 11.77 -6.23 -20.59
N THR A 210 11.75 -4.91 -20.62
CA THR A 210 12.00 -4.11 -21.82
C THR A 210 13.42 -3.57 -21.92
N LYS A 211 14.20 -3.55 -20.83
CA LYS A 211 15.58 -3.04 -20.83
C LYS A 211 16.49 -3.71 -21.87
N GLY A 212 16.31 -5.02 -22.11
CA GLY A 212 17.07 -5.78 -23.10
C GLY A 212 16.68 -5.47 -24.56
N TRP A 213 15.69 -4.61 -24.81
CA TRP A 213 15.39 -4.08 -26.14
C TRP A 213 16.20 -2.81 -26.45
N PHE A 214 16.86 -2.25 -25.43
CA PHE A 214 17.68 -1.04 -25.53
C PHE A 214 19.19 -1.35 -25.37
N GLU A 215 19.54 -2.62 -25.15
CA GLU A 215 20.92 -3.16 -25.17
C GLU A 215 21.22 -3.78 -26.53
#